data_AF-X1QB48-F1
#
_entry.id   AF-X1QB48-F1
#
_cell.length_a   1.000
_cell.length_b   1.000
_cell.length_c   1.000
_cell.angle_alpha   90.00
_cell.angle_beta   90.00
_cell.angle_gamma   90.00
#
_symmetry.space_group_name_H-M   'P 1'
#
loop_
_entity.id
_entity.type
_entity.pdbx_description
1 polymer ?
#
loop_
_entity_poly.entity_id
_entity_poly.type
_entity_poly.pdbx_seq_one_letter_code
_entity_poly.pdbx_strand_id
1 'polypeptide(L)'
;PMMLTRLVFILFALALISAPVSCVKMTGPDKEVIIKITARRIAYQGLKAQPDIFRILGSVARESCQLLTDRAGPSDIAFSVIFKTIATKTSDPLLAQDIQDIVSLIGIKFDPDFNLLALTPGQLDLVTLFVCSFAQGIEAK
;
A
#
# COMPACT_ATOMS: atom_id res chain seq x y z
N PRO A 1 -12.72 -40.10 -27.37
CA PRO A 1 -13.23 -38.71 -27.49
C PRO A 1 -13.45 -37.97 -26.15
N MET A 2 -14.15 -38.55 -25.16
CA MET A 2 -14.45 -37.88 -23.86
C MET A 2 -13.23 -37.65 -22.94
N MET A 3 -12.19 -38.50 -23.02
CA MET A 3 -10.99 -38.33 -22.18
C MET A 3 -10.10 -37.19 -22.64
N LEU A 4 -9.97 -36.99 -23.97
CA LEU A 4 -9.12 -35.96 -24.55
C LEU A 4 -9.68 -34.56 -24.25
N THR A 5 -11.00 -34.38 -24.36
CA THR A 5 -11.64 -33.11 -24.05
C THR A 5 -11.52 -32.75 -22.57
N ARG A 6 -11.69 -33.73 -21.65
CA ARG A 6 -11.47 -33.50 -20.21
C ARG A 6 -10.03 -33.09 -19.90
N LEU A 7 -9.05 -33.72 -20.55
CA LEU A 7 -7.64 -33.37 -20.35
C LEU A 7 -7.32 -31.95 -20.83
N VAL A 8 -7.88 -31.54 -21.97
CA VAL A 8 -7.74 -30.18 -22.51
C VAL A 8 -8.38 -29.15 -21.57
N PHE A 9 -9.57 -29.43 -21.03
CA PHE A 9 -10.22 -28.54 -20.06
C PHE A 9 -9.43 -28.41 -18.75
N ILE A 10 -8.85 -29.51 -18.26
CA ILE A 10 -8.01 -29.49 -17.04
C ILE A 10 -6.74 -28.67 -17.29
N LEU A 11 -6.08 -28.84 -18.44
CA LEU A 11 -4.89 -28.06 -18.81
C LEU A 11 -5.22 -26.57 -18.99
N PHE A 12 -6.38 -26.24 -19.57
CA PHE A 12 -6.83 -24.86 -19.73
C PHE A 12 -7.18 -24.21 -18.38
N ALA A 13 -7.82 -24.96 -17.47
CA ALA A 13 -8.08 -24.51 -16.10
C ALA A 13 -6.78 -24.31 -15.31
N LEU A 14 -5.81 -25.24 -15.44
CA LEU A 14 -4.49 -25.07 -14.83
C LEU A 14 -3.77 -23.83 -15.38
N ALA A 15 -3.83 -23.60 -16.69
CA ALA A 15 -3.22 -22.43 -17.33
C ALA A 15 -3.85 -21.11 -16.86
N LEU A 16 -5.17 -21.09 -16.61
CA LEU A 16 -5.88 -19.94 -16.04
C LEU A 16 -5.51 -19.67 -14.58
N ILE A 17 -5.26 -20.71 -13.78
CA ILE A 17 -4.83 -20.58 -12.38
C ILE A 17 -3.35 -20.18 -12.29
N SER A 18 -2.52 -20.64 -13.23
CA SER A 18 -1.10 -20.29 -13.32
C SER A 18 -0.83 -19.02 -14.09
N ALA A 19 -1.85 -18.38 -14.68
CA ALA A 19 -1.70 -17.06 -15.25
C ALA A 19 -1.39 -16.13 -14.08
N PRO A 20 -0.17 -15.58 -13.97
CA PRO A 20 0.08 -14.57 -12.98
C PRO A 20 -0.92 -13.46 -13.31
N VAL A 21 -1.86 -13.19 -12.42
CA VAL A 21 -2.62 -11.94 -12.44
C VAL A 21 -1.61 -10.87 -12.09
N SER A 22 -0.77 -10.58 -13.08
CA SER A 22 0.37 -9.73 -12.95
C SER A 22 -0.23 -8.34 -12.93
N CYS A 23 -0.43 -7.81 -11.73
CA CYS A 23 -0.71 -6.38 -11.48
C CYS A 23 0.38 -5.45 -12.08
N VAL A 24 1.38 -6.01 -12.76
CA VAL A 24 2.51 -5.38 -13.45
C VAL A 24 2.10 -4.43 -14.58
N LYS A 25 0.83 -4.40 -15.00
CA LYS A 25 0.34 -3.47 -16.04
C LYS A 25 -0.71 -2.46 -15.55
N MET A 26 -0.80 -2.18 -14.25
CA MET A 26 -1.60 -1.04 -13.80
C MET A 26 -0.83 0.27 -14.03
N THR A 27 -1.26 1.04 -15.03
CA THR A 27 -0.70 2.35 -15.38
C THR A 27 -1.77 3.43 -15.28
N GLY A 28 -1.45 4.57 -14.67
CA GLY A 28 -2.34 5.74 -14.63
C GLY A 28 -3.35 5.75 -13.46
N PRO A 29 -4.56 6.31 -13.64
CA PRO A 29 -5.52 6.61 -12.57
C PRO A 29 -5.91 5.42 -11.69
N ASP A 30 -5.96 4.21 -12.26
CA ASP A 30 -6.34 3.00 -11.53
C ASP A 30 -5.35 2.67 -10.41
N LYS A 31 -4.06 2.92 -10.66
CA LYS A 31 -2.99 2.72 -9.68
C LYS A 31 -3.15 3.67 -8.50
N GLU A 32 -3.46 4.94 -8.77
CA GLU A 32 -3.72 5.94 -7.75
C GLU A 32 -4.95 5.60 -6.90
N VAL A 33 -6.04 5.15 -7.53
CA VAL A 33 -7.27 4.76 -6.82
C VAL A 33 -7.00 3.59 -5.87
N ILE A 34 -6.25 2.59 -6.30
CA ILE A 34 -5.91 1.44 -5.46
C ILE A 34 -5.06 1.88 -4.28
N ILE A 35 -4.05 2.74 -4.50
CA ILE A 35 -3.23 3.29 -3.41
C ILE A 35 -4.12 4.04 -2.40
N LYS A 36 -5.06 4.87 -2.85
CA LYS A 36 -5.99 5.60 -1.96
C LYS A 36 -6.83 4.64 -1.11
N ILE A 37 -7.44 3.64 -1.74
CA ILE A 37 -8.33 2.68 -1.07
C ILE A 37 -7.54 1.84 -0.06
N THR A 38 -6.40 1.29 -0.48
CA THR A 38 -5.57 0.45 0.37
C THR A 38 -4.97 1.23 1.54
N ALA A 39 -4.50 2.47 1.33
CA ALA A 39 -4.03 3.33 2.41
C ALA A 39 -5.10 3.57 3.49
N ARG A 40 -6.34 3.89 3.07
CA ARG A 40 -7.47 4.08 3.99
C ARG A 40 -7.84 2.78 4.70
N ARG A 41 -7.75 1.64 4.02
CA ARG A 41 -8.00 0.33 4.62
C ARG A 41 -6.97 0.00 5.69
N ILE A 42 -5.68 0.18 5.41
CA ILE A 42 -4.59 -0.02 6.39
C ILE A 42 -4.83 0.87 7.61
N ALA A 43 -5.12 2.15 7.40
CA ALA A 43 -5.44 3.10 8.46
C ALA A 43 -6.62 2.63 9.31
N TYR A 44 -7.73 2.25 8.69
CA TYR A 44 -8.95 1.79 9.37
C TYR A 44 -8.72 0.52 10.20
N GLN A 45 -8.07 -0.49 9.60
CA GLN A 45 -7.84 -1.79 10.25
C GLN A 45 -6.82 -1.65 11.38
N GLY A 46 -5.75 -0.92 11.12
CA GLY A 46 -4.74 -0.62 12.13
C GLY A 46 -5.29 0.19 13.29
N LEU A 47 -6.14 1.19 13.03
CA LEU A 47 -6.84 1.95 14.09
C LEU A 47 -7.75 1.07 14.93
N LYS A 48 -8.37 0.03 14.35
CA LYS A 48 -9.18 -0.95 15.09
C LYS A 48 -8.31 -1.87 15.95
N ALA A 49 -7.15 -2.30 15.44
CA ALA A 49 -6.26 -3.22 16.13
C ALA A 49 -5.39 -2.54 17.21
N GLN A 50 -4.87 -1.34 16.92
CA GLN A 50 -3.95 -0.58 17.77
C GLN A 50 -4.27 0.93 17.71
N PRO A 51 -5.33 1.39 18.40
CA PRO A 51 -5.84 2.74 18.26
C PRO A 51 -4.82 3.85 18.54
N ASP A 52 -4.03 3.71 19.60
CA ASP A 52 -3.11 4.75 20.04
C ASP A 52 -1.95 4.94 19.05
N ILE A 53 -1.39 3.84 18.55
CA ILE A 53 -0.31 3.87 17.55
C ILE A 53 -0.82 4.48 16.25
N PHE A 54 -1.99 4.06 15.77
CA PHE A 54 -2.52 4.53 14.50
C PHE A 54 -3.03 5.98 14.54
N ARG A 55 -3.45 6.49 15.71
CA ARG A 55 -3.71 7.93 15.89
C ARG A 55 -2.44 8.76 15.75
N ILE A 56 -1.33 8.32 16.35
CA ILE A 56 -0.02 8.99 16.22
C ILE A 56 0.43 8.97 14.75
N LEU A 57 0.35 7.81 14.09
CA LEU A 57 0.67 7.70 12.66
C LEU A 57 -0.24 8.57 11.79
N GLY A 58 -1.52 8.72 12.15
CA GLY A 58 -2.45 9.64 11.50
C GLY A 58 -1.99 11.09 11.59
N SER A 59 -1.50 11.54 12.75
CA SER A 59 -0.93 12.89 12.92
C SER A 59 0.32 13.10 12.05
N VAL A 60 1.25 12.14 12.07
CA VAL A 60 2.46 12.16 11.23
C VAL A 60 2.09 12.28 9.74
N ALA A 61 1.10 11.50 9.31
CA ALA A 61 0.62 11.55 7.94
C ALA A 61 -0.04 12.90 7.61
N ARG A 62 -0.86 13.43 8.51
CA ARG A 62 -1.55 14.72 8.36
C ARG A 62 -0.57 15.88 8.19
N GLU A 63 0.49 15.93 8.99
CA GLU A 63 1.52 16.98 8.94
C GLU A 63 2.30 16.98 7.62
N SER A 64 2.39 15.82 6.95
CA SER A 64 3.08 15.68 5.67
C SER A 64 2.20 15.93 4.46
N CYS A 65 0.91 16.18 4.67
CA CYS A 65 -0.05 16.38 3.60
C CYS A 65 -0.35 17.85 3.35
N GLN A 66 0.18 18.33 2.22
CA GLN A 66 0.06 19.70 1.70
C GLN A 66 -1.40 20.16 1.50
N LEU A 67 -2.33 19.21 1.38
CA LEU A 67 -3.78 19.49 1.30
C LEU A 67 -4.36 20.04 2.62
N LEU A 68 -3.61 20.01 3.73
CA LEU A 68 -4.08 20.45 5.05
C LEU A 68 -3.23 21.58 5.66
N THR A 69 -2.04 21.87 5.13
CA THR A 69 -1.13 22.92 5.66
C THR A 69 -0.25 23.53 4.56
N ASP A 70 0.08 24.83 4.70
CA ASP A 70 0.98 25.58 3.77
C ASP A 70 2.46 25.16 3.83
N ARG A 71 2.79 24.15 4.65
CA ARG A 71 4.12 23.56 4.81
C ARG A 71 3.97 22.06 4.96
N ALA A 72 3.80 21.31 3.87
CA ALA A 72 3.89 19.86 3.94
C ALA A 72 5.26 19.44 4.46
N GLY A 73 5.27 18.59 5.48
CA GLY A 73 6.43 17.77 5.79
C GLY A 73 6.79 16.82 4.63
N PRO A 74 8.02 16.30 4.60
CA PRO A 74 8.47 15.36 3.58
C PRO A 74 7.70 14.03 3.66
N SER A 75 6.86 13.77 2.65
CA SER A 75 5.97 12.60 2.61
C SER A 75 6.70 11.26 2.56
N ASP A 76 7.91 11.22 2.02
CA ASP A 76 8.83 10.08 2.04
C ASP A 76 9.26 9.70 3.47
N ILE A 77 9.50 10.68 4.34
CA ILE A 77 9.82 10.44 5.75
C ILE A 77 8.59 9.90 6.48
N ALA A 78 7.42 10.54 6.31
CA ALA A 78 6.19 10.07 6.94
C ALA A 78 5.82 8.65 6.51
N PHE A 79 5.94 8.37 5.21
CA PHE A 79 5.74 7.02 4.68
C PHE A 79 6.67 6.00 5.34
N SER A 80 7.96 6.33 5.46
CA SER A 80 8.95 5.46 6.11
C SER A 80 8.61 5.19 7.58
N VAL A 81 8.20 6.23 8.33
CA VAL A 81 7.79 6.11 9.74
C VAL A 81 6.55 5.24 9.89
N ILE A 82 5.53 5.43 9.03
CA ILE A 82 4.31 4.62 9.02
C ILE A 82 4.67 3.16 8.76
N PHE A 83 5.40 2.88 7.69
CA PHE A 83 5.75 1.52 7.30
C PHE A 83 6.62 0.81 8.34
N LYS A 84 7.64 1.49 8.87
CA LYS A 84 8.49 0.96 9.94
C LYS A 84 7.69 0.65 11.20
N THR A 85 6.81 1.56 11.61
CA THR A 85 5.99 1.37 12.80
C THR A 85 5.04 0.19 12.62
N ILE A 86 4.36 0.10 11.48
CA ILE A 86 3.44 -1.03 11.24
C ILE A 86 4.23 -2.34 11.20
N ALA A 87 5.34 -2.41 10.47
CA ALA A 87 6.15 -3.62 10.36
C ALA A 87 6.77 -4.10 11.68
N THR A 88 7.06 -3.18 12.62
CA THR A 88 7.73 -3.51 13.89
C THR A 88 6.81 -3.59 15.09
N LYS A 89 5.65 -2.94 15.05
CA LYS A 89 4.70 -2.85 16.18
C LYS A 89 3.40 -3.59 15.94
N THR A 90 3.09 -3.96 14.71
CA THR A 90 1.89 -4.75 14.40
C THR A 90 2.26 -6.18 14.01
N SER A 91 1.47 -7.13 14.49
CA SER A 91 1.60 -8.55 14.16
C SER A 91 0.43 -9.03 13.30
N ASP A 92 -0.26 -8.11 12.61
CA ASP A 92 -1.41 -8.43 11.76
C ASP A 92 -0.93 -8.88 10.37
N PRO A 93 -1.15 -10.15 9.99
CA PRO A 93 -0.72 -10.66 8.70
C PRO A 93 -1.42 -10.00 7.51
N LEU A 94 -2.64 -9.48 7.68
CA LEU A 94 -3.35 -8.76 6.62
C LEU A 94 -2.74 -7.37 6.39
N LEU A 95 -2.36 -6.67 7.45
CA LEU A 95 -1.64 -5.39 7.33
C LEU A 95 -0.26 -5.60 6.69
N ALA A 96 0.43 -6.68 7.03
CA ALA A 96 1.71 -7.02 6.41
C ALA A 96 1.57 -7.26 4.90
N GLN A 97 0.51 -7.94 4.45
CA GLN A 97 0.22 -8.14 3.04
C GLN A 97 -0.13 -6.81 2.33
N ASP A 98 -1.03 -6.01 2.90
CA ASP A 98 -1.42 -4.71 2.32
C ASP A 98 -0.20 -3.78 2.16
N ILE A 99 0.77 -3.84 3.09
CA ILE A 99 2.05 -3.13 3.02
C ILE A 99 2.91 -3.62 1.86
N GLN A 100 3.07 -4.94 1.71
CA GLN A 100 3.84 -5.52 0.60
C GLN A 100 3.24 -5.17 -0.75
N ASP A 101 1.91 -5.20 -0.85
CA ASP A 101 1.17 -4.86 -2.06
C ASP A 101 1.40 -3.38 -2.44
N ILE A 102 1.37 -2.47 -1.48
CA ILE A 102 1.67 -1.05 -1.72
C ILE A 102 3.12 -0.84 -2.19
N VAL A 103 4.09 -1.49 -1.55
CA VAL A 103 5.50 -1.38 -1.92
C VAL A 103 5.72 -1.87 -3.35
N SER A 104 5.14 -3.03 -3.69
CA SER A 104 5.20 -3.60 -5.03
C SER A 104 4.51 -2.70 -6.05
N LEU A 105 3.33 -2.17 -5.71
CA LEU A 105 2.54 -1.33 -6.59
C LEU A 105 3.29 -0.03 -6.90
N ILE A 106 3.79 0.69 -5.89
CA ILE A 106 4.56 1.93 -6.12
C ILE A 106 5.91 1.61 -6.81
N GLY A 107 6.45 0.41 -6.59
CA GLY A 107 7.73 -0.03 -7.15
C GLY A 107 8.93 0.50 -6.36
N ILE A 108 8.77 0.66 -5.06
CA ILE A 108 9.78 1.22 -4.14
C ILE A 108 10.53 0.11 -3.42
N LYS A 109 11.71 0.45 -2.89
CA LYS A 109 12.51 -0.43 -2.06
C LYS A 109 12.92 0.31 -0.81
N PHE A 110 12.92 -0.42 0.29
CA PHE A 110 13.47 0.02 1.56
C PHE A 110 14.87 -0.56 1.75
N ASP A 111 15.75 0.19 2.40
CA ASP A 111 16.94 -0.38 3.02
C ASP A 111 16.57 -1.13 4.33
N PRO A 112 17.52 -1.83 4.98
CA PRO A 112 17.26 -2.53 6.24
C PRO A 112 16.77 -1.63 7.40
N ASP A 113 17.01 -0.32 7.33
CA ASP A 113 16.63 0.66 8.33
C ASP A 113 15.27 1.32 8.06
N PHE A 114 14.60 0.90 6.97
CA PHE A 114 13.35 1.43 6.41
C PHE A 114 13.48 2.81 5.74
N ASN A 115 14.65 3.20 5.26
CA ASN A 115 14.79 4.38 4.41
C ASN A 115 14.41 4.06 2.96
N LEU A 116 13.69 4.96 2.31
CA LEU A 116 13.34 4.85 0.89
C LEU A 116 14.57 5.13 0.01
N LEU A 117 14.89 4.19 -0.87
CA LEU A 117 16.04 4.30 -1.76
C LEU A 117 15.65 4.88 -3.12
N ALA A 118 16.31 5.96 -3.53
CA ALA A 118 16.29 6.51 -4.89
C ALA A 118 14.89 6.68 -5.51
N LEU A 119 14.01 7.43 -4.85
CA LEU A 119 12.66 7.74 -5.36
C LEU A 119 12.72 8.59 -6.63
N THR A 120 12.05 8.12 -7.68
CA THR A 120 11.72 8.98 -8.83
C THR A 120 10.60 9.96 -8.46
N PRO A 121 10.45 11.10 -9.17
CA PRO A 121 9.37 12.06 -8.90
C PRO A 121 7.97 11.41 -8.93
N GLY A 122 7.69 10.55 -9.91
CA GLY A 122 6.41 9.84 -9.98
C GLY A 122 6.18 8.86 -8.83
N GLN A 123 7.23 8.28 -8.24
CA GLN A 123 7.09 7.46 -7.04
C GLN A 123 6.83 8.31 -5.80
N LEU A 124 7.46 9.49 -5.71
CA LEU A 124 7.20 10.45 -4.64
C LEU A 124 5.74 10.94 -4.65
N ASP A 125 5.16 11.17 -5.83
CA ASP A 125 3.74 11.54 -5.96
C ASP A 125 2.82 10.45 -5.41
N LEU A 126 3.11 9.17 -5.74
CA LEU A 126 2.35 8.03 -5.25
C LEU A 126 2.53 7.78 -3.74
N VAL A 127 3.73 8.01 -3.21
CA VAL A 127 4.02 7.99 -1.77
C VAL A 127 3.21 9.08 -1.06
N THR A 128 3.22 10.30 -1.59
CA THR A 128 2.43 11.43 -1.06
C THR A 128 0.94 11.10 -1.06
N LEU A 129 0.45 10.52 -2.17
CA LEU A 129 -0.94 10.07 -2.29
C LEU A 129 -1.32 9.05 -1.23
N PHE A 130 -0.44 8.08 -0.96
CA PHE A 130 -0.63 7.09 0.09
C PHE A 130 -0.75 7.78 1.46
N VAL A 131 0.21 8.63 1.81
CA VAL A 131 0.27 9.28 3.14
C VAL A 131 -1.00 10.10 3.38
N CYS A 132 -1.47 10.85 2.39
CA CYS A 132 -2.68 11.66 2.55
C CYS A 132 -3.95 10.83 2.63
N SER A 133 -4.01 9.74 1.89
CA SER A 133 -5.15 8.83 1.96
C SER A 133 -5.17 8.07 3.30
N PHE A 134 -4.00 7.74 3.85
CA PHE A 134 -3.86 7.14 5.16
C PHE A 134 -4.39 8.08 6.25
N ALA A 135 -3.97 9.36 6.24
CA ALA A 135 -4.48 10.38 7.18
C ALA A 135 -6.01 10.49 7.13
N GLN A 136 -6.58 10.60 5.93
CA GLN A 136 -8.04 10.62 5.73
C GLN A 136 -8.73 9.36 6.27
N GLY A 137 -8.10 8.19 6.14
CA GLY A 137 -8.62 6.94 6.68
C GLY A 137 -8.71 6.90 8.20
N ILE A 138 -7.80 7.60 8.90
CA ILE A 138 -7.84 7.78 10.35
C ILE A 138 -8.93 8.79 10.76
N GLU A 139 -9.07 9.89 10.02
CA GLU A 139 -10.01 10.99 10.32
C GLU A 139 -11.48 10.66 10.03
N ALA A 140 -11.75 9.72 9.13
CA ALA A 140 -13.12 9.30 8.80
C ALA A 140 -13.81 8.47 9.91
N LYS A 141 -13.26 8.45 11.13
CA LYS A 141 -13.75 7.71 12.31
C LYS A 141 -13.84 8.61 13.53
#